data_AF-A0A4Q1RV80-F1
#
_entry.id   AF-A0A4Q1RV80-F1
#
_cell.length_a   1.000
_cell.length_b   1.000
_cell.length_c   1.000
_cell.angle_alpha   90.00
_cell.angle_beta   90.00
_cell.angle_gamma   90.00
#
_symmetry.space_group_name_H-M   'P 1'
#
loop_
_entity.id
_entity.type
_entity.pdbx_description
1 polymer ?
#
loop_
_entity_poly.entity_id
_entity_poly.type
_entity_poly.pdbx_seq_one_letter_code
_entity_poly.pdbx_strand_id
1 'polypeptide(L)'
;MKNVVIHQIVTWIFTEDQLRAYWKKQKKNLPFSGLTDRQYMKLAEDMLEHSSHSQLEQHLLGGRWRTKEEAEGAILAEDESRDDRHVEVIDTDAPAEPKRRMLIDRVREIPCPHCSFTFYVREASSERRDWTCPACGSGFHDMTT
;
A
#
# COMPACT_ATOMS: atom_id res chain seq x y z
N MET A 1 -0.97 -10.88 -14.90
CA MET A 1 -1.10 -11.77 -13.73
C MET A 1 -1.60 -10.92 -12.58
N LYS A 2 -2.38 -11.49 -11.66
CA LYS A 2 -2.92 -10.71 -10.53
C LYS A 2 -1.99 -10.75 -9.32
N ASN A 3 -1.34 -9.64 -9.01
CA ASN A 3 -0.55 -9.49 -7.79
C ASN A 3 -1.33 -8.65 -6.75
N VAL A 4 -1.10 -8.93 -5.47
CA VAL A 4 -1.52 -8.03 -4.38
C VAL A 4 -0.31 -7.26 -3.89
N VAL A 5 -0.42 -5.94 -3.91
CA VAL A 5 0.59 -5.05 -3.36
C VAL A 5 0.07 -4.46 -2.06
N ILE A 6 0.75 -4.77 -0.95
CA ILE A 6 0.45 -4.21 0.37
C ILE A 6 1.48 -3.16 0.68
N HIS A 7 0.98 -1.96 0.83
CA HIS A 7 1.70 -0.72 0.96
C HIS A 7 1.70 -0.35 2.45
N GLN A 8 2.86 -0.48 3.12
CA GLN A 8 3.19 -0.11 4.52
C GLN A 8 4.48 0.74 4.53
N ILE A 9 5.15 0.92 5.69
CA ILE A 9 6.53 1.47 5.76
C ILE A 9 7.44 0.81 4.71
N VAL A 10 7.19 -0.47 4.45
CA VAL A 10 7.73 -1.20 3.32
C VAL A 10 6.60 -1.67 2.41
N THR A 11 6.91 -1.89 1.12
CA THR A 11 5.96 -2.46 0.17
C THR A 11 6.17 -3.97 0.08
N TRP A 12 5.09 -4.72 0.27
CA TRP A 12 5.04 -6.16 0.09
C TRP A 12 4.32 -6.50 -1.22
N ILE A 13 4.86 -7.45 -1.97
CA ILE A 13 4.28 -7.97 -3.21
C ILE A 13 3.99 -9.46 -3.00
N PHE A 14 2.73 -9.82 -3.12
CA PHE A 14 2.25 -11.19 -3.10
C PHE A 14 1.80 -11.57 -4.51
N THR A 15 2.57 -12.47 -5.15
CA THR A 15 2.25 -12.87 -6.52
C THR A 15 1.07 -13.82 -6.57
N GLU A 16 0.44 -13.89 -7.74
CA GLU A 16 -0.67 -14.82 -7.96
C GLU A 16 -0.32 -16.26 -7.57
N ASP A 17 0.87 -16.72 -7.93
CA ASP A 17 1.34 -18.08 -7.65
C ASP A 17 1.57 -18.33 -6.16
N GLN A 18 2.10 -17.34 -5.43
CA GLN A 18 2.28 -17.44 -3.98
C GLN A 18 0.92 -17.53 -3.27
N LEU A 19 -0.03 -16.68 -3.65
CA LEU A 19 -1.38 -16.69 -3.11
C LEU A 19 -2.11 -17.99 -3.46
N ARG A 20 -1.95 -18.49 -4.69
CA ARG A 20 -2.51 -19.78 -5.12
C ARG A 20 -1.93 -20.93 -4.31
N ALA A 21 -0.62 -20.92 -4.06
CA ALA A 21 0.04 -21.94 -3.24
C ALA A 21 -0.41 -21.87 -1.78
N TYR A 22 -0.58 -20.67 -1.23
CA TYR A 22 -1.10 -20.45 0.12
C TYR A 22 -2.56 -20.91 0.25
N TRP A 23 -3.42 -20.55 -0.70
CA TRP A 23 -4.82 -20.97 -0.76
C TRP A 23 -4.99 -22.49 -0.75
N LYS A 24 -4.19 -23.20 -1.55
CA LYS A 24 -4.21 -24.67 -1.60
C LYS A 24 -3.96 -25.32 -0.23
N LYS A 25 -3.13 -24.71 0.62
CA LYS A 25 -2.85 -25.22 1.97
C LYS A 25 -4.05 -25.10 2.91
N GLN A 26 -4.97 -24.16 2.65
CA GLN A 26 -6.15 -23.93 3.49
C GLN A 26 -7.29 -24.94 3.30
N LYS A 27 -7.17 -25.89 2.35
CA LYS A 27 -8.16 -26.96 2.06
C LYS A 27 -9.60 -26.44 1.90
N LYS A 28 -9.76 -25.29 1.26
CA LYS A 28 -11.08 -24.68 1.00
C LYS A 28 -11.73 -25.32 -0.23
N ASN A 29 -13.06 -25.47 -0.22
CA ASN A 29 -13.83 -26.04 -1.33
C ASN A 29 -14.06 -25.07 -2.50
N LEU A 30 -13.69 -23.80 -2.34
CA LEU A 30 -13.84 -22.78 -3.38
C LEU A 30 -12.57 -22.75 -4.27
N PRO A 31 -12.71 -22.80 -5.61
CA PRO A 31 -11.56 -22.68 -6.51
C PRO A 31 -10.94 -21.28 -6.39
N PHE A 32 -9.61 -21.21 -6.53
CA PHE A 32 -8.86 -19.96 -6.44
C PHE A 32 -9.34 -18.89 -7.44
N SER A 33 -9.73 -19.31 -8.65
CA SER A 33 -10.28 -18.42 -9.68
C SER A 33 -11.65 -17.83 -9.34
N GLY A 34 -12.34 -18.36 -8.34
CA GLY A 34 -13.63 -17.86 -7.86
C GLY A 34 -13.52 -16.82 -6.75
N LEU A 35 -12.30 -16.44 -6.34
CA LEU A 35 -12.11 -15.39 -5.35
C LEU A 35 -12.47 -14.03 -5.93
N THR A 36 -13.31 -13.30 -5.21
CA THR A 36 -13.52 -11.85 -5.44
C THR A 36 -12.25 -11.08 -5.08
N ASP A 37 -12.05 -9.88 -5.64
CA ASP A 37 -10.86 -9.07 -5.34
C ASP A 37 -10.72 -8.79 -3.84
N ARG A 38 -11.85 -8.59 -3.13
CA ARG A 38 -11.85 -8.45 -1.66
C ARG A 38 -11.36 -9.70 -0.92
N GLN A 39 -11.77 -10.89 -1.36
CA GLN A 39 -11.27 -12.14 -0.78
C GLN A 39 -9.81 -12.38 -1.15
N TYR A 40 -9.39 -11.92 -2.31
CA TYR A 40 -8.02 -11.99 -2.80
C TYR A 40 -7.07 -11.12 -1.98
N MET A 41 -7.44 -9.86 -1.72
CA MET A 41 -6.72 -8.97 -0.81
C MET A 41 -6.64 -9.58 0.60
N LYS A 42 -7.77 -10.06 1.12
CA LYS A 42 -7.81 -10.69 2.45
C LYS A 42 -6.89 -11.92 2.55
N LEU A 43 -6.73 -12.67 1.48
CA LEU A 43 -5.82 -13.81 1.43
C LEU A 43 -4.35 -13.36 1.53
N ALA A 44 -3.98 -12.25 0.89
CA ALA A 44 -2.64 -11.69 0.99
C ALA A 44 -2.36 -11.13 2.39
N GLU A 45 -3.34 -10.47 3.00
CA GLU A 45 -3.25 -10.00 4.39
C GLU A 45 -3.12 -11.16 5.38
N ASP A 46 -3.92 -12.21 5.20
CA ASP A 46 -3.83 -13.44 6.00
C ASP A 46 -2.44 -14.09 5.85
N MET A 47 -1.90 -14.11 4.63
CA MET A 47 -0.54 -14.59 4.39
C MET A 47 0.52 -13.70 5.05
N LEU A 48 0.37 -12.37 5.00
CA LEU A 48 1.26 -11.40 5.65
C LEU A 48 1.32 -11.64 7.17
N GLU A 49 0.16 -11.81 7.82
CA GLU A 49 0.04 -12.00 9.27
C GLU A 49 0.62 -13.33 9.76
N HIS A 50 0.56 -14.38 8.93
CA HIS A 50 1.02 -15.73 9.29
C HIS A 50 2.41 -16.09 8.76
N SER A 51 3.09 -15.16 8.07
CA SER A 51 4.42 -15.38 7.54
C SER A 51 5.50 -15.08 8.59
N SER A 52 6.53 -15.94 8.67
CA SER A 52 7.73 -15.63 9.45
C SER A 52 8.51 -14.48 8.82
N HIS A 53 9.39 -13.84 9.60
CA HIS A 53 10.26 -12.77 9.09
C HIS A 53 11.05 -13.18 7.83
N SER A 54 11.63 -14.39 7.85
CA SER A 54 12.36 -14.95 6.71
C SER A 54 11.49 -15.23 5.48
N GLN A 55 10.20 -15.50 5.66
CA GLN A 55 9.24 -15.64 4.57
C GLN A 55 8.90 -14.26 3.99
N LEU A 56 8.69 -13.26 4.85
CA LEU A 56 8.40 -11.89 4.45
C LEU A 56 9.50 -11.27 3.57
N GLU A 57 10.77 -11.61 3.80
CA GLU A 57 11.87 -11.16 2.93
C GLU A 57 11.68 -11.51 1.43
N GLN A 58 10.91 -12.56 1.14
CA GLN A 58 10.60 -12.98 -0.24
C GLN A 58 9.52 -12.11 -0.92
N HIS A 59 8.80 -11.33 -0.13
CA HIS A 59 7.72 -10.44 -0.56
C HIS A 59 8.14 -8.97 -0.58
N LEU A 60 9.31 -8.62 -0.05
CA LEU A 60 9.75 -7.23 0.08
C LEU A 60 10.15 -6.63 -1.27
N LEU A 61 9.47 -5.57 -1.71
CA LEU A 61 9.90 -4.76 -2.85
C LEU A 61 11.26 -4.11 -2.58
N GLY A 62 12.19 -4.24 -3.53
CA GLY A 62 13.58 -3.79 -3.34
C GLY A 62 14.42 -4.77 -2.52
N GLY A 63 13.84 -5.89 -2.10
CA GLY A 63 14.57 -7.04 -1.57
C GLY A 63 15.21 -7.88 -2.68
N ARG A 64 15.62 -9.11 -2.34
CA ARG A 64 16.31 -10.01 -3.31
C ARG A 64 15.39 -10.61 -4.37
N TRP A 65 14.09 -10.67 -4.09
CA TRP A 65 13.14 -11.53 -4.81
C TRP A 65 12.05 -10.78 -5.56
N ARG A 66 11.82 -9.51 -5.24
CA ARG A 66 10.74 -8.71 -5.82
C ARG A 66 11.29 -7.51 -6.56
N THR A 67 10.71 -7.23 -7.72
CA THR A 67 11.10 -6.09 -8.56
C THR A 67 9.98 -5.07 -8.68
N LYS A 68 10.30 -3.86 -9.16
CA LYS A 68 9.31 -2.78 -9.28
C LYS A 68 8.23 -3.11 -10.30
N GLU A 69 8.61 -3.82 -11.35
CA GLU A 69 7.72 -4.26 -12.43
C GLU A 69 6.59 -5.15 -11.89
N GLU A 70 6.81 -5.89 -10.81
CA GLU A 70 5.78 -6.73 -10.18
C GLU A 70 4.74 -5.94 -9.36
N ALA A 71 4.96 -4.63 -9.17
CA ALA A 71 4.04 -3.66 -8.57
C ALA A 71 3.55 -2.61 -9.57
N GLU A 72 3.88 -2.78 -10.85
CA GLU A 72 3.47 -1.90 -11.95
C GLU A 72 2.48 -2.66 -12.84
N GLY A 73 1.33 -2.06 -13.08
CA GLY A 73 0.27 -2.63 -13.91
C GLY A 73 -1.06 -1.91 -13.69
N ALA A 74 -2.13 -2.41 -14.31
CA ALA A 74 -3.46 -1.84 -14.14
C ALA A 74 -4.01 -2.19 -12.75
N ILE A 75 -4.48 -1.20 -12.00
CA ILE A 75 -5.14 -1.42 -10.71
C ILE A 75 -6.54 -1.98 -11.00
N LEU A 76 -6.80 -3.19 -10.52
CA LEU A 76 -8.11 -3.85 -10.65
C LEU A 76 -9.03 -3.49 -9.48
N ALA A 77 -8.46 -3.35 -8.29
CA ALA A 77 -9.16 -2.98 -7.07
C ALA A 77 -8.18 -2.41 -6.04
N GLU A 78 -8.68 -1.54 -5.18
CA GLU A 78 -7.92 -0.94 -4.08
C GLU A 78 -8.76 -0.89 -2.79
N ASP A 79 -8.09 -0.97 -1.65
CA ASP A 79 -8.71 -0.83 -0.34
C ASP A 79 -7.86 0.07 0.57
N GLU A 80 -8.37 1.29 0.77
CA GLU A 80 -7.82 2.33 1.61
C GLU A 80 -8.59 2.48 2.93
N SER A 81 -9.35 1.48 3.37
CA SER A 81 -10.14 1.60 4.60
C SER A 81 -9.31 1.64 5.89
N ARG A 82 -8.01 1.31 5.83
CA ARG A 82 -7.11 1.17 6.99
C ARG A 82 -6.05 2.27 7.01
N ASP A 83 -5.71 2.74 8.20
CA ASP A 83 -4.76 3.83 8.38
C ASP A 83 -3.29 3.41 8.27
N ASP A 84 -3.00 2.15 8.59
CA ASP A 84 -1.64 1.59 8.63
C ASP A 84 -1.23 0.91 7.32
N ARG A 85 -2.15 0.72 6.37
CA ARG A 85 -1.87 0.03 5.10
C ARG A 85 -2.82 0.43 3.97
N HIS A 86 -2.28 0.44 2.77
CA HIS A 86 -3.03 0.46 1.53
C HIS A 86 -2.87 -0.91 0.84
N VAL A 87 -3.92 -1.45 0.22
CA VAL A 87 -3.85 -2.73 -0.48
C VAL A 87 -4.39 -2.57 -1.89
N GLU A 88 -3.57 -2.91 -2.88
CA GLU A 88 -3.91 -2.86 -4.32
C GLU A 88 -3.92 -4.29 -4.88
N VAL A 89 -4.87 -4.59 -5.76
CA VAL A 89 -4.81 -5.72 -6.68
C VAL A 89 -4.41 -5.18 -8.04
N ILE A 90 -3.28 -5.63 -8.57
CA ILE A 90 -2.69 -5.14 -9.82
C ILE A 90 -2.66 -6.27 -10.84
N ASP A 91 -3.08 -5.98 -12.06
CA ASP A 91 -2.79 -6.82 -13.23
C ASP A 91 -1.49 -6.37 -13.89
N THR A 92 -0.44 -7.16 -13.70
CA THR A 92 0.90 -6.89 -14.25
C THR A 92 0.99 -7.09 -15.77
N ASP A 93 -0.01 -7.73 -16.39
CA ASP A 93 -0.02 -7.93 -17.86
C ASP A 93 -0.69 -6.76 -18.58
N ALA A 94 -1.31 -5.85 -17.84
CA ALA A 94 -1.96 -4.65 -18.35
C ALA A 94 -1.12 -3.40 -18.04
N PRO A 95 -1.09 -2.39 -18.94
CA PRO A 95 -0.30 -1.19 -18.73
C PRO A 95 -0.77 -0.40 -17.50
N ALA A 96 0.19 0.15 -16.75
CA ALA A 96 -0.10 0.98 -15.59
C ALA A 96 -0.68 2.34 -15.97
N GLU A 97 -1.71 2.77 -15.25
CA GLU A 97 -2.20 4.15 -15.32
C GLU A 97 -1.27 5.10 -14.51
N PRO A 98 -1.22 6.40 -14.84
CA PRO A 98 -0.44 7.36 -14.10
C PRO A 98 -0.88 7.43 -12.63
N LYS A 99 -0.06 6.88 -11.73
CA LYS A 99 -0.36 6.83 -10.29
C LYS A 99 -0.29 8.23 -9.66
N ARG A 100 -1.27 8.57 -8.81
CA ARG A 100 -1.03 9.54 -7.73
C ARG A 100 -0.02 8.89 -6.77
N ARG A 101 1.09 9.59 -6.47
CA ARG A 101 2.06 9.11 -5.47
C ARG A 101 1.40 9.10 -4.10
N MET A 102 0.93 7.93 -3.65
CA MET A 102 0.61 7.70 -2.25
C MET A 102 1.87 7.18 -1.54
N LEU A 103 2.45 8.01 -0.68
CA LEU A 103 3.48 7.60 0.25
C LEU A 103 2.80 6.91 1.42
N ILE A 104 3.16 5.65 1.67
CA ILE A 104 2.68 4.99 2.87
C ILE A 104 3.49 5.47 4.06
N ASP A 105 2.92 6.50 4.65
CA ASP A 105 2.73 6.57 6.10
C ASP A 105 1.53 7.49 6.40
N ARG A 106 0.56 7.58 5.46
CA ARG A 106 -0.51 8.62 5.37
C ARG A 106 -0.05 10.00 5.85
N VAL A 107 1.23 10.30 5.62
CA VAL A 107 1.80 11.56 6.00
C VAL A 107 1.45 12.55 4.91
N ARG A 108 0.57 13.50 5.23
CA ARG A 108 0.45 14.68 4.41
C ARG A 108 1.72 15.48 4.61
N GLU A 109 2.43 15.72 3.51
CA GLU A 109 3.56 16.64 3.47
C GLU A 109 2.99 18.06 3.58
N ILE A 110 3.38 18.79 4.62
CA ILE A 110 2.96 20.18 4.83
C ILE A 110 4.19 21.08 4.74
N PRO A 111 4.30 21.92 3.69
CA PRO A 111 5.34 22.94 3.62
C PRO A 111 4.94 24.16 4.45
N CYS A 112 5.80 24.59 5.36
CA CYS A 112 5.61 25.84 6.09
C CYS A 112 5.89 27.05 5.19
N PRO A 113 4.94 27.99 5.00
CA PRO A 113 5.14 29.17 4.16
C PRO A 113 6.11 30.20 4.77
N HIS A 114 6.44 30.07 6.06
CA HIS A 114 7.26 31.05 6.79
C HIS A 114 8.75 30.72 6.81
N CYS A 115 9.11 29.42 6.83
CA CYS A 115 10.51 29.01 6.96
C CYS A 115 10.92 27.90 5.98
N SER A 116 10.04 27.51 5.06
CA SER A 116 10.27 26.45 4.07
C SER A 116 10.59 25.08 4.68
N PHE A 117 10.35 24.91 5.99
CA PHE A 117 10.46 23.61 6.65
C PHE A 117 9.24 22.75 6.29
N THR A 118 9.51 21.52 5.87
CA THR A 118 8.49 20.52 5.58
C THR A 118 8.33 19.58 6.77
N PHE A 119 7.09 19.37 7.21
CA PHE A 119 6.77 18.35 8.21
C PHE A 119 5.63 17.44 7.72
N TYR A 120 5.48 16.32 8.42
CA TYR A 120 4.68 15.19 8.00
C TYR A 120 3.64 14.88 9.07
N VAL A 121 2.36 14.85 8.69
CA VAL A 121 1.24 14.60 9.61
C VAL A 121 0.47 13.36 9.19
N ARG A 122 0.28 12.41 10.10
CA ARG A 122 -0.35 11.09 9.83
C ARG A 122 -1.83 11.15 9.42
N GLU A 123 -2.47 12.32 9.50
CA GLU A 123 -3.90 12.49 9.25
C GLU A 123 -4.20 12.99 7.83
N ALA A 124 -3.86 12.18 6.81
CA ALA A 124 -4.18 12.48 5.41
C ALA A 124 -5.68 12.71 5.13
N SER A 125 -6.57 12.18 5.99
CA SER A 125 -8.03 12.28 5.87
C SER A 125 -8.67 13.42 6.67
N SER A 126 -7.90 14.17 7.46
CA SER A 126 -8.47 15.27 8.24
C SER A 126 -8.82 16.47 7.35
N GLU A 127 -10.01 17.03 7.50
CA GLU A 127 -10.37 18.35 6.96
C GLU A 127 -9.56 19.49 7.62
N ARG A 128 -8.69 19.14 8.57
CA ARG A 128 -7.84 20.08 9.29
C ARG A 128 -6.90 20.75 8.30
N ARG A 129 -7.03 22.07 8.23
CA ARG A 129 -6.17 22.93 7.42
C ARG A 129 -5.31 23.86 8.27
N ASP A 130 -5.55 23.95 9.57
CA ASP A 130 -4.77 24.78 10.48
C ASP A 130 -3.62 24.00 11.13
N TRP A 131 -2.39 24.46 10.87
CA TRP A 131 -1.15 23.83 11.29
C TRP A 131 -0.25 24.81 12.05
N THR A 132 0.54 24.28 12.99
CA THR A 132 1.63 25.02 13.64
C THR A 132 2.96 24.41 13.25
N CYS A 133 3.84 25.20 12.65
CA CYS A 133 5.16 24.73 12.22
C CYS A 133 6.02 24.36 13.44
N PRO A 134 6.56 23.14 13.51
CA PRO A 134 7.41 22.73 14.64
C PRO A 134 8.80 23.39 14.63
N ALA A 135 9.26 23.90 13.47
CA ALA A 135 10.57 24.54 13.36
C ALA A 135 10.56 26.02 13.75
N CYS A 136 9.50 26.77 13.42
CA CYS A 136 9.42 28.21 13.68
C CYS A 136 8.26 28.65 14.57
N GLY A 137 7.41 27.72 15.01
CA GLY A 137 6.25 27.99 15.87
C GLY A 137 5.11 28.77 15.22
N SER A 138 5.21 29.15 13.94
CA SER A 138 4.19 29.93 13.25
C SER A 138 2.98 29.08 12.88
N GLY A 139 1.78 29.58 13.14
CA GLY A 139 0.51 28.98 12.70
C GLY A 139 0.15 29.41 11.28
N PHE A 140 -0.36 28.48 10.46
CA PHE A 140 -0.79 28.76 9.08
C PHE A 140 -1.92 27.84 8.64
N HIS A 141 -2.65 28.26 7.61
CA HIS A 141 -3.74 27.51 6.98
C HIS A 141 -3.29 26.96 5.62
N ASP A 142 -3.43 25.65 5.39
CA ASP A 142 -3.03 25.00 4.14
C ASP A 142 -4.11 25.14 3.05
N MET A 143 -3.82 25.99 2.06
CA MET A 143 -4.70 26.32 0.92
C MET A 143 -4.50 25.39 -0.30
N THR A 144 -3.61 24.39 -0.24
CA THR A 144 -3.45 23.46 -1.37
C THR A 144 -4.72 22.60 -1.56
N THR A 145 -5.14 22.48 -2.83
CA THR A 145 -6.33 21.75 -3.30
C THR A 145 -5.88 20.61 -4.21
#